data_AF-A0A517TZ58-F1
#
_entry.id   AF-A0A517TZ58-F1
#
_cell.length_a   1.000
_cell.length_b   1.000
_cell.length_c   1.000
_cell.angle_alpha   90.00
_cell.angle_beta   90.00
_cell.angle_gamma   90.00
#
_symmetry.space_group_name_H-M   'P 1'
#
loop_
_entity.id
_entity.type
_entity.pdbx_description
1 polymer ?
#
loop_
_entity_poly.entity_id
_entity_poly.type
_entity_poly.pdbx_seq_one_letter_code
_entity_poly.pdbx_strand_id
1 'polypeptide(L)'
;MSSVLVSKYADHLPLYRLEDVFARSGVELSRSTLCRWAMQSAAVLEPVYQEMVDRIRLSESIHTDDTPVRVLDASLPKTRTAQFWVYCGDWRNPFTVYDYTTSRRRDGPVEFLANFAGYLHADAFAGYDGIYAIGNVKQVLCWAHARRKFYDARTVQPEVAHVALAYVARLYRIQRDAKELIGSDGLGSEPAWLA
;
A
#
# COMPACT_ATOMS: atom_id res chain seq x y z
N MET A 1 15.50 -12.89 -17.00
CA MET A 1 14.76 -12.89 -15.71
C MET A 1 14.25 -11.50 -15.35
N SER A 2 15.11 -10.47 -15.26
CA SER A 2 14.69 -9.08 -14.97
C SER A 2 13.53 -8.60 -15.86
N SER A 3 13.61 -8.80 -17.18
CA SER A 3 12.53 -8.42 -18.12
C SER A 3 11.18 -9.07 -17.80
N VAL A 4 11.16 -10.32 -17.35
CA VAL A 4 9.91 -11.02 -16.97
C VAL A 4 9.27 -10.38 -15.74
N LEU A 5 10.07 -9.98 -14.75
CA LEU A 5 9.56 -9.33 -13.53
C LEU A 5 9.07 -7.92 -13.83
N VAL A 6 9.85 -7.13 -14.56
CA VAL A 6 9.48 -5.76 -14.95
C VAL A 6 8.18 -5.80 -15.74
N SER A 7 8.09 -6.65 -16.78
CA SER A 7 6.85 -6.74 -17.55
C SER A 7 5.66 -7.23 -16.73
N LYS A 8 5.86 -8.17 -15.80
CA LYS A 8 4.76 -8.64 -14.95
C LYS A 8 4.26 -7.59 -13.96
N TYR A 9 5.17 -6.92 -13.27
CA TYR A 9 4.84 -6.11 -12.10
C TYR A 9 4.79 -4.60 -12.40
N ALA A 10 5.66 -4.09 -13.25
CA ALA A 10 5.65 -2.68 -13.67
C ALA A 10 4.73 -2.45 -14.88
N ASP A 11 4.76 -3.34 -15.88
CA ASP A 11 3.95 -3.18 -17.10
C ASP A 11 2.59 -3.91 -17.04
N HIS A 12 2.29 -4.55 -15.90
CA HIS A 12 1.04 -5.29 -15.67
C HIS A 12 0.73 -6.38 -16.72
N LEU A 13 1.77 -7.03 -17.26
CA LEU A 13 1.65 -8.06 -18.28
C LEU A 13 1.52 -9.46 -17.64
N PRO A 14 0.35 -10.12 -17.72
CA PRO A 14 0.20 -11.45 -17.12
C PRO A 14 1.11 -12.47 -17.79
N LEU A 15 1.59 -13.44 -17.01
CA LEU A 15 2.62 -14.41 -17.46
C LEU A 15 2.22 -15.22 -18.68
N TYR A 16 0.93 -15.51 -18.87
CA TYR A 16 0.47 -16.21 -20.08
C TYR A 16 0.66 -15.34 -21.35
N ARG A 17 0.53 -14.02 -21.23
CA ARG A 17 0.74 -13.12 -22.37
C ARG A 17 2.23 -12.97 -22.67
N LEU A 18 3.08 -13.05 -21.64
CA LEU A 18 4.53 -13.11 -21.81
C LEU A 18 4.97 -14.39 -22.52
N GLU A 19 4.40 -15.53 -22.17
CA GLU A 19 4.57 -16.81 -22.88
C GLU A 19 4.28 -16.64 -24.40
N ASP A 20 3.13 -16.04 -24.76
CA ASP A 20 2.81 -15.76 -26.18
C ASP A 20 3.79 -14.78 -26.85
N VAL A 21 4.29 -13.79 -26.12
CA VAL A 21 5.28 -12.81 -26.62
C VAL A 21 6.59 -13.49 -26.97
N PHE A 22 7.08 -14.38 -26.10
CA PHE A 22 8.30 -15.14 -26.35
C PHE A 22 8.13 -16.12 -27.52
N ALA A 23 7.00 -16.82 -27.60
CA ALA A 23 6.70 -17.74 -28.68
C ALA A 23 6.74 -17.05 -30.06
N ARG A 24 6.22 -15.81 -30.17
CA ARG A 24 6.32 -15.01 -31.42
C ARG A 24 7.76 -14.71 -31.84
N SER A 25 8.71 -14.77 -30.92
CA SER A 25 10.13 -14.58 -31.19
C SER A 25 10.89 -15.91 -31.39
N GLY A 26 10.16 -17.02 -31.51
CA GLY A 26 10.73 -18.37 -31.64
C GLY A 26 11.28 -18.95 -30.33
N VAL A 27 10.94 -18.35 -29.18
CA VAL A 27 11.41 -18.80 -27.87
C VAL A 27 10.25 -19.43 -27.10
N GLU A 28 10.27 -20.75 -27.00
CA GLU A 28 9.28 -21.52 -26.26
C GLU A 28 9.59 -21.50 -24.76
N LEU A 29 8.83 -20.71 -23.98
CA LEU A 29 8.94 -20.62 -22.53
C LEU A 29 7.62 -20.92 -21.87
N SER A 30 7.54 -22.05 -21.17
CA SER A 30 6.33 -22.41 -20.45
C SER A 30 6.02 -21.44 -19.31
N ARG A 31 4.73 -21.21 -19.08
CA ARG A 31 4.23 -20.41 -17.95
C ARG A 31 4.76 -20.88 -16.60
N SER A 32 4.89 -22.19 -16.40
CA SER A 32 5.44 -22.76 -15.16
C SER A 32 6.89 -22.34 -14.92
N THR A 33 7.68 -22.19 -15.98
CA THR A 33 9.05 -21.67 -15.92
C THR A 33 9.06 -20.19 -15.54
N LEU A 34 8.19 -19.38 -16.16
CA LEU A 34 8.06 -17.96 -15.82
C LEU A 34 7.62 -17.75 -14.35
N CYS A 35 6.66 -18.56 -13.87
CA CYS A 35 6.26 -18.56 -12.46
C CYS A 35 7.43 -18.92 -11.53
N ARG A 36 8.21 -19.94 -11.88
CA ARG A 36 9.38 -20.36 -11.09
C ARG A 36 10.42 -19.25 -10.99
N TRP A 37 10.71 -18.56 -12.08
CA TRP A 37 11.62 -17.41 -12.06
C TRP A 37 11.10 -16.26 -11.19
N ALA A 38 9.80 -15.98 -11.20
CA ALA A 38 9.20 -15.00 -10.32
C ALA A 38 9.39 -15.37 -8.84
N MET A 39 9.14 -16.64 -8.47
CA MET A 39 9.34 -17.12 -7.10
C MET A 39 10.80 -17.10 -6.67
N GLN A 40 11.73 -17.52 -7.53
CA GLN A 40 13.16 -17.47 -7.25
C GLN A 40 13.66 -16.03 -7.04
N SER A 41 13.13 -15.10 -7.83
CA SER A 41 13.47 -13.68 -7.69
C SER A 41 12.94 -13.12 -6.37
N ALA A 42 11.72 -13.49 -5.97
CA ALA A 42 11.17 -13.11 -4.67
C ALA A 42 12.04 -13.64 -3.51
N ALA A 43 12.45 -14.91 -3.56
CA ALA A 43 13.32 -15.50 -2.54
C ALA A 43 14.67 -14.78 -2.40
N VAL A 44 15.25 -14.30 -3.51
CA VAL A 44 16.50 -13.52 -3.49
C VAL A 44 16.29 -12.11 -2.92
N LEU A 45 15.11 -11.52 -3.13
CA LEU A 45 14.76 -10.18 -2.66
C LEU A 45 14.26 -10.15 -1.21
N GLU A 46 13.96 -11.31 -0.61
CA GLU A 46 13.44 -11.42 0.75
C GLU A 46 14.28 -10.64 1.79
N PRO A 47 15.63 -10.69 1.82
CA PRO A 47 16.39 -9.93 2.80
C PRO A 47 16.25 -8.41 2.64
N VAL A 48 16.07 -7.93 1.39
CA VAL A 48 15.83 -6.51 1.11
C VAL A 48 14.46 -6.10 1.61
N TYR A 49 13.44 -6.94 1.38
CA TYR A 49 12.10 -6.74 1.92
C TYR A 49 12.12 -6.63 3.45
N GLN A 50 12.82 -7.55 4.14
CA GLN A 50 12.92 -7.53 5.60
C GLN A 50 13.62 -6.27 6.12
N GLU A 51 14.72 -5.83 5.49
CA GLU A 51 15.37 -4.56 5.85
C GLU A 51 14.41 -3.37 5.64
N MET A 52 13.61 -3.35 4.57
CA MET A 52 12.61 -2.30 4.35
C MET A 52 11.54 -2.29 5.45
N VAL A 53 11.08 -3.47 5.89
CA VAL A 53 10.13 -3.62 7.01
C VAL A 53 10.72 -3.01 8.29
N ASP A 54 11.95 -3.38 8.62
CA ASP A 54 12.62 -2.90 9.83
C ASP A 54 12.85 -1.39 9.78
N ARG A 55 13.22 -0.84 8.62
CA ARG A 55 13.35 0.61 8.42
C ARG A 55 12.04 1.34 8.61
N ILE A 56 10.94 0.84 8.04
CA ILE A 56 9.61 1.49 8.19
C ILE A 56 9.21 1.54 9.66
N ARG A 57 9.47 0.49 10.44
CA ARG A 57 9.18 0.45 11.88
C ARG A 57 9.95 1.49 12.70
N LEU A 58 11.04 2.04 12.18
CA LEU A 58 11.80 3.14 12.78
C LEU A 58 11.26 4.53 12.43
N SER A 59 10.23 4.63 11.60
CA SER A 59 9.60 5.92 11.25
C SER A 59 8.94 6.56 12.47
N GLU A 60 8.91 7.89 12.53
CA GLU A 60 8.08 8.62 13.48
C GLU A 60 6.59 8.56 13.10
N SER A 61 6.31 8.43 11.80
CA SER A 61 4.95 8.24 11.28
C SER A 61 4.90 7.19 10.18
N ILE A 62 3.88 6.34 10.23
CA ILE A 62 3.58 5.34 9.18
C ILE A 62 2.19 5.64 8.64
N HIS A 63 2.04 5.61 7.32
CA HIS A 63 0.73 5.61 6.66
C HIS A 63 0.38 4.19 6.25
N THR A 64 -0.87 3.80 6.47
CA THR A 64 -1.36 2.46 6.13
C THR A 64 -2.71 2.50 5.44
N ASP A 65 -2.91 1.57 4.50
CA ASP A 65 -4.17 1.33 3.81
C ASP A 65 -4.33 -0.16 3.50
N ASP A 66 -5.56 -0.60 3.23
CA ASP A 66 -5.87 -2.00 2.96
C ASP A 66 -6.58 -2.19 1.61
N THR A 67 -6.12 -3.15 0.82
CA THR A 67 -6.77 -3.53 -0.46
C THR A 67 -7.18 -5.01 -0.47
N PRO A 68 -8.49 -5.33 -0.56
CA PRO A 68 -8.95 -6.71 -0.61
C PRO A 68 -8.70 -7.30 -2.00
N VAL A 69 -8.24 -8.54 -2.04
CA VAL A 69 -7.98 -9.28 -3.28
C VAL A 69 -8.65 -10.64 -3.29
N ARG A 70 -9.19 -11.04 -4.45
CA ARG A 70 -9.78 -12.36 -4.64
C ARG A 70 -8.69 -13.35 -5.05
N VAL A 71 -8.55 -14.40 -4.27
CA VAL A 71 -7.52 -15.42 -4.46
C VAL A 71 -8.19 -16.75 -4.78
N LEU A 72 -7.74 -17.39 -5.85
CA LEU A 72 -8.13 -18.76 -6.17
C LEU A 72 -7.48 -19.70 -5.17
N ASP A 73 -8.29 -20.58 -4.58
CA ASP A 73 -7.84 -21.59 -3.65
C ASP A 73 -8.40 -22.93 -4.12
N ALA A 74 -7.51 -23.85 -4.52
CA ALA A 74 -7.92 -25.13 -5.10
C ALA A 74 -8.71 -26.00 -4.11
N SER A 75 -8.61 -25.72 -2.81
CA SER A 75 -9.36 -26.42 -1.77
C SER A 75 -10.79 -25.90 -1.57
N LEU A 76 -11.13 -24.76 -2.19
CA LEU A 76 -12.42 -24.09 -2.01
C LEU A 76 -13.21 -24.03 -3.33
N PRO A 77 -14.55 -24.14 -3.28
CA PRO A 77 -15.40 -24.06 -4.47
C PRO A 77 -15.51 -22.64 -5.05
N LYS A 78 -14.97 -21.63 -4.35
CA LYS A 78 -14.99 -20.22 -4.77
C LYS A 78 -13.72 -19.52 -4.30
N THR A 79 -13.42 -18.38 -4.91
CA THR A 79 -12.32 -17.51 -4.45
C THR A 79 -12.51 -17.12 -2.99
N ARG A 80 -11.43 -17.13 -2.21
CA ARG A 80 -11.39 -16.49 -0.89
C ARG A 80 -10.90 -15.05 -1.01
N THR A 81 -11.28 -14.22 -0.05
CA THR A 81 -10.79 -12.84 0.06
C THR A 81 -9.54 -12.83 0.93
N ALA A 82 -8.44 -12.38 0.37
CA ALA A 82 -7.21 -12.07 1.06
C ALA A 82 -7.00 -10.54 1.07
N GLN A 83 -5.96 -10.08 1.76
CA GLN A 83 -5.73 -8.66 1.98
C GLN A 83 -4.28 -8.32 1.66
N PHE A 84 -4.08 -7.21 0.96
CA PHE A 84 -2.81 -6.50 0.97
C PHE A 84 -2.90 -5.32 1.92
N TRP A 85 -1.86 -5.14 2.72
CA TRP A 85 -1.63 -4.00 3.59
C TRP A 85 -0.46 -3.23 3.02
N VAL A 86 -0.62 -1.94 2.79
CA VAL A 86 0.50 -1.07 2.40
C VAL A 86 0.94 -0.26 3.61
N TYR A 87 2.25 -0.20 3.84
CA TYR A 87 2.85 0.66 4.85
C TYR A 87 3.84 1.59 4.17
N CYS A 88 3.67 2.89 4.38
CA CYS A 88 4.59 3.92 3.89
C CYS A 88 5.24 4.60 5.09
N GLY A 89 6.57 4.50 5.18
CA GLY A 89 7.36 5.19 6.20
C GLY A 89 7.42 6.69 5.99
N ASP A 90 8.08 7.37 6.92
CA ASP A 90 8.30 8.81 6.84
C ASP A 90 9.50 9.16 5.96
N TRP A 91 9.90 10.43 5.95
CA TRP A 91 11.02 10.89 5.16
C TRP A 91 12.39 10.37 5.58
N ARG A 92 12.56 9.94 6.84
CA ARG A 92 13.80 9.32 7.32
C ARG A 92 13.90 7.87 6.88
N ASN A 93 12.75 7.23 6.68
CA ASN A 93 12.64 5.85 6.20
C ASN A 93 11.65 5.77 5.02
N PRO A 94 11.98 6.34 3.84
CA PRO A 94 11.05 6.56 2.73
C PRO A 94 10.80 5.29 1.91
N PHE A 95 10.41 4.21 2.58
CA PHE A 95 10.11 2.93 1.98
C PHE A 95 8.60 2.69 1.94
N THR A 96 8.18 1.91 0.95
CA THR A 96 6.83 1.37 0.86
C THR A 96 6.92 -0.15 0.88
N VAL A 97 6.20 -0.76 1.82
CA VAL A 97 6.13 -2.21 1.99
C VAL A 97 4.70 -2.66 1.78
N TYR A 98 4.54 -3.77 1.06
CA TYR A 98 3.27 -4.46 0.93
C TYR A 98 3.34 -5.78 1.70
N ASP A 99 2.47 -5.94 2.69
CA ASP A 99 2.31 -7.20 3.42
C ASP A 99 1.01 -7.89 2.99
N TYR A 100 1.02 -9.22 2.96
CA TYR A 100 -0.09 -10.01 2.46
C TYR A 100 -0.59 -10.99 3.51
N THR A 101 -1.89 -10.91 3.82
CA THR A 101 -2.55 -11.87 4.71
C THR A 101 -3.62 -12.66 3.97
N THR A 102 -3.71 -13.95 4.27
CA THR A 102 -4.69 -14.86 3.66
C THR A 102 -6.13 -14.65 4.16
N SER A 103 -6.31 -13.77 5.16
CA SER A 103 -7.61 -13.42 5.73
C SER A 103 -7.65 -11.94 6.14
N ARG A 104 -8.87 -11.39 6.27
CA ARG A 104 -9.12 -10.02 6.79
C ARG A 104 -9.04 -9.94 8.32
N ARG A 105 -8.34 -10.87 8.97
CA ARG A 105 -8.18 -10.82 10.43
C ARG A 105 -7.24 -9.66 10.77
N ARG A 106 -7.35 -9.18 12.02
CA ARG A 106 -6.56 -8.07 12.55
C ARG A 106 -5.08 -8.45 12.75
N ASP A 107 -4.74 -9.71 12.50
CA ASP A 107 -3.42 -10.29 12.75
C ASP A 107 -2.32 -9.60 11.95
N GLY A 108 -2.55 -9.34 10.66
CA GLY A 108 -1.55 -8.69 9.80
C GLY A 108 -1.00 -7.37 10.37
N PRO A 109 -1.83 -6.33 10.55
CA PRO A 109 -1.35 -5.05 11.08
C PRO A 109 -0.84 -5.12 12.51
N VAL A 110 -1.41 -5.98 13.35
CA VAL A 110 -0.96 -6.13 14.74
C VAL A 110 0.45 -6.72 14.78
N GLU A 111 0.73 -7.74 13.97
CA GLU A 111 2.05 -8.36 13.88
C GLU A 111 3.06 -7.43 13.19
N PHE A 112 2.66 -6.79 12.09
CA PHE A 112 3.53 -5.87 11.36
C PHE A 112 3.97 -4.69 12.23
N LEU A 113 3.03 -4.07 12.95
CA LEU A 113 3.25 -2.90 13.80
C LEU A 113 3.62 -3.27 15.24
N ALA A 114 3.99 -4.52 15.51
CA ALA A 114 4.45 -4.93 16.82
C ALA A 114 5.62 -4.04 17.28
N ASN A 115 5.50 -3.48 18.47
CA ASN A 115 6.46 -2.55 19.09
C ASN A 115 6.65 -1.20 18.38
N PHE A 116 5.87 -0.88 17.34
CA PHE A 116 5.89 0.46 16.76
C PHE A 116 5.41 1.51 17.77
N ALA A 117 6.08 2.66 17.82
CA ALA A 117 5.66 3.80 18.63
C ALA A 117 5.79 5.08 17.80
N GLY A 118 4.70 5.83 17.68
CA GLY A 118 4.66 6.97 16.78
C GLY A 118 3.25 7.29 16.30
N TYR A 119 3.14 7.91 15.12
CA TYR A 119 1.87 8.32 14.53
C TYR A 119 1.46 7.37 13.41
N LEU A 120 0.35 6.66 13.60
CA LEU A 120 -0.21 5.78 12.56
C LEU A 120 -1.34 6.51 11.84
N HIS A 121 -1.09 6.87 10.59
CA HIS A 121 -2.09 7.42 9.67
C HIS A 121 -2.84 6.28 9.00
N ALA A 122 -4.09 6.06 9.40
CA ALA A 122 -4.95 5.02 8.84
C ALA A 122 -6.34 5.57 8.51
N ASP A 123 -7.13 4.79 7.79
CA ASP A 123 -8.57 5.02 7.74
C ASP A 123 -9.22 4.73 9.12
N ALA A 124 -10.51 4.99 9.25
CA ALA A 124 -11.26 4.72 10.48
C ALA A 124 -11.68 3.23 10.58
N PHE A 125 -10.84 2.30 10.10
CA PHE A 125 -11.13 0.89 10.20
C PHE A 125 -10.92 0.38 11.64
N ALA A 126 -11.98 -0.18 12.23
CA ALA A 126 -11.97 -0.73 13.59
C ALA A 126 -10.95 -1.88 13.80
N GLY A 127 -10.37 -2.43 12.72
CA GLY A 127 -9.29 -3.40 12.84
C GLY A 127 -8.03 -2.85 13.52
N TYR A 128 -7.84 -1.53 13.50
CA TYR A 128 -6.70 -0.87 14.15
C TYR A 128 -6.92 -0.55 15.64
N ASP A 129 -8.14 -0.66 16.16
CA ASP A 129 -8.48 -0.24 17.54
C ASP A 129 -7.59 -0.90 18.59
N GLY A 130 -7.25 -2.18 18.39
CA GLY A 130 -6.36 -2.93 19.29
C GLY A 130 -4.92 -2.40 19.31
N ILE A 131 -4.45 -1.80 18.22
CA ILE A 131 -3.11 -1.20 18.13
C ILE A 131 -3.08 0.11 18.94
N TYR A 132 -4.14 0.91 18.85
CA TYR A 132 -4.22 2.17 19.60
C TYR A 132 -4.41 1.98 21.11
N ALA A 133 -5.06 0.89 21.51
CA ALA A 133 -5.32 0.58 22.91
C ALA A 133 -4.03 0.36 23.75
N ILE A 134 -2.92 0.00 23.11
CA ILE A 134 -1.62 -0.22 23.78
C ILE A 134 -0.97 1.12 24.20
N GLY A 135 -1.37 2.24 23.59
CA GLY A 135 -0.98 3.60 23.97
C GLY A 135 0.37 4.10 23.46
N ASN A 136 1.20 3.22 22.87
CA ASN A 136 2.44 3.57 22.18
C ASN A 136 2.21 4.17 20.78
N VAL A 137 1.06 3.89 20.17
CA VAL A 137 0.68 4.39 18.84
C VAL A 137 -0.39 5.48 18.96
N LYS A 138 -0.11 6.65 18.40
CA LYS A 138 -1.05 7.76 18.27
C LYS A 138 -1.84 7.62 16.98
N GLN A 139 -3.16 7.49 17.10
CA GLN A 139 -4.06 7.43 15.96
C GLN A 139 -4.10 8.77 15.23
N VAL A 140 -3.95 8.73 13.91
CA VAL A 140 -4.23 9.88 13.05
C VAL A 140 -5.13 9.45 11.90
N LEU A 141 -6.29 10.11 11.77
CA LEU A 141 -7.28 9.74 10.78
C LEU A 141 -6.94 10.28 9.39
N CYS A 142 -7.11 9.44 8.37
CA CYS A 142 -6.80 9.78 7.00
C CYS A 142 -7.79 10.79 6.40
N TRP A 143 -7.30 11.99 6.09
CA TRP A 143 -8.09 13.05 5.44
C TRP A 143 -8.56 12.68 4.03
N ALA A 144 -7.84 11.82 3.29
CA ALA A 144 -8.28 11.38 1.97
C ALA A 144 -9.58 10.55 2.07
N HIS A 145 -9.66 9.66 3.07
CA HIS A 145 -10.86 8.88 3.37
C HIS A 145 -12.02 9.75 3.86
N ALA A 146 -11.76 10.68 4.79
CA ALA A 146 -12.77 11.63 5.25
C ALA A 146 -13.31 12.50 4.09
N ARG A 147 -12.42 13.02 3.24
CA ARG A 147 -12.77 13.82 2.05
C ARG A 147 -13.70 13.08 1.10
N ARG A 148 -13.46 11.79 0.85
CA ARG A 148 -14.33 10.97 -0.03
C ARG A 148 -15.77 10.94 0.50
N LYS A 149 -15.96 10.79 1.80
CA LYS A 149 -17.30 10.81 2.41
C LYS A 149 -17.99 12.16 2.26
N PHE A 150 -17.27 13.27 2.44
CA PHE A 150 -17.83 14.60 2.17
C PHE A 150 -18.08 14.85 0.69
N TYR A 151 -17.29 14.25 -0.22
CA TYR A 151 -17.55 14.29 -1.66
C TYR A 151 -18.92 13.66 -1.96
N ASP A 152 -19.15 12.44 -1.47
CA ASP A 152 -20.39 11.69 -1.70
C ASP A 152 -21.61 12.42 -1.11
N ALA A 153 -21.45 13.02 0.07
CA ALA A 153 -22.50 13.74 0.80
C ALA A 153 -23.03 14.99 0.09
N ARG A 154 -22.33 15.55 -0.91
CA ARG A 154 -22.79 16.74 -1.65
C ARG A 154 -24.14 16.57 -2.32
N THR A 155 -24.50 15.33 -2.66
CA THR A 155 -25.78 15.01 -3.30
C THR A 155 -26.96 15.06 -2.33
N VAL A 156 -26.69 15.06 -1.01
CA VAL A 156 -27.71 15.03 0.05
C VAL A 156 -27.67 16.30 0.90
N GLN A 157 -26.48 16.78 1.26
CA GLN A 157 -26.26 17.99 2.07
C GLN A 157 -25.16 18.88 1.45
N PRO A 158 -25.44 19.56 0.33
CA PRO A 158 -24.44 20.27 -0.46
C PRO A 158 -23.72 21.38 0.31
N GLU A 159 -24.43 22.18 1.11
CA GLU A 159 -23.84 23.32 1.81
C GLU A 159 -22.75 22.89 2.80
N VAL A 160 -23.09 21.96 3.72
CA VAL A 160 -22.16 21.44 4.73
C VAL A 160 -21.01 20.67 4.08
N ALA A 161 -21.31 19.86 3.07
CA ALA A 161 -20.30 19.09 2.34
C ALA A 161 -19.27 20.00 1.64
N HIS A 162 -19.71 21.04 0.95
CA HIS A 162 -18.81 21.98 0.27
C HIS A 162 -17.94 22.77 1.25
N VAL A 163 -18.48 23.17 2.40
CA VAL A 163 -17.69 23.82 3.46
C VAL A 163 -16.59 22.89 3.96
N ALA A 164 -16.93 21.64 4.29
CA ALA A 164 -15.94 20.65 4.75
C ALA A 164 -14.84 20.41 3.70
N LEU A 165 -15.21 20.29 2.42
CA LEU A 165 -14.27 20.10 1.32
C LEU A 165 -13.36 21.31 1.10
N ALA A 166 -13.87 22.53 1.29
CA ALA A 166 -13.06 23.74 1.22
C ALA A 166 -12.01 23.78 2.35
N TYR A 167 -12.37 23.35 3.56
CA TYR A 167 -11.41 23.21 4.65
C TYR A 167 -10.33 22.15 4.36
N VAL A 168 -10.73 20.97 3.88
CA VAL A 168 -9.76 19.92 3.48
C VAL A 168 -8.83 20.43 2.37
N ALA A 169 -9.35 21.15 1.37
CA ALA A 169 -8.54 21.75 0.32
C ALA A 169 -7.53 22.77 0.88
N ARG A 170 -7.92 23.56 1.89
CA ARG A 170 -7.00 24.48 2.58
C ARG A 170 -5.90 23.73 3.32
N LEU A 171 -6.21 22.62 4.00
CA LEU A 171 -5.21 21.76 4.65
C LEU A 171 -4.20 21.20 3.64
N TYR A 172 -4.66 20.69 2.50
CA TYR A 172 -3.78 20.15 1.47
C TYR A 172 -2.89 21.20 0.82
N ARG A 173 -3.35 22.45 0.72
CA ARG A 173 -2.51 23.57 0.29
C ARG A 173 -1.39 23.83 1.30
N ILE A 174 -1.71 23.91 2.59
CA ILE A 174 -0.70 24.07 3.65
C ILE A 174 0.34 22.95 3.59
N GLN A 175 -0.10 21.69 3.39
CA GLN A 175 0.81 20.56 3.26
C GLN A 175 1.74 20.69 2.05
N ARG A 176 1.24 21.17 0.91
CA ARG A 176 2.03 21.41 -0.31
C ARG A 176 3.07 22.51 -0.07
N ASP A 177 2.64 23.64 0.48
CA ASP A 177 3.51 24.77 0.77
C ASP A 177 4.62 24.36 1.77
N ALA A 178 4.27 23.57 2.79
CA ALA A 178 5.25 23.03 3.75
C ALA A 178 6.27 22.09 3.09
N LYS A 179 5.86 21.26 2.14
CA LYS A 179 6.79 20.39 1.38
C LYS A 179 7.80 21.22 0.58
N GLU A 180 7.34 22.29 -0.09
CA GLU A 180 8.20 23.18 -0.87
C GLU A 180 9.24 23.88 0.01
N LEU A 181 8.85 24.27 1.23
CA LEU A 181 9.75 24.90 2.20
C LEU A 181 10.81 23.95 2.79
N ILE A 182 10.50 22.65 2.91
CA ILE A 182 11.43 21.64 3.45
C ILE A 182 12.44 21.17 2.38
N GLY A 183 12.19 21.46 1.09
CA GLY A 183 13.06 21.12 -0.02
C GLY A 183 12.94 19.64 -0.46
N SER A 184 13.21 19.38 -1.75
CA SER A 184 13.19 18.05 -2.38
C SER A 184 14.22 17.05 -1.82
N ASP A 185 15.15 17.52 -0.99
CA ASP A 185 16.20 16.70 -0.38
C ASP A 185 15.72 15.98 0.89
N GLY A 186 14.54 16.31 1.39
CA GLY A 186 13.99 15.76 2.63
C GLY A 186 12.61 15.11 2.51
N LEU A 187 11.95 15.12 1.34
CA LEU A 187 10.67 14.45 1.13
C LEU A 187 10.71 13.84 -0.26
N GLY A 188 10.79 12.50 -0.33
CA GLY A 188 10.76 11.76 -1.59
C GLY A 188 9.64 12.26 -2.50
N SER A 189 9.95 12.39 -3.79
CA SER A 189 9.01 12.79 -4.83
C SER A 189 7.70 12.01 -4.72
N GLU A 190 6.56 12.67 -4.99
CA GLU A 190 5.26 12.01 -5.02
C GLU A 190 5.33 10.73 -5.86
N PRO A 191 4.84 9.58 -5.34
CA PRO A 191 4.57 8.48 -6.24
C PRO A 191 3.41 8.92 -7.15
N ALA A 192 3.58 8.68 -8.45
CA ALA A 192 2.75 9.23 -9.54
C ALA A 192 1.24 8.91 -9.49
N TRP A 193 0.75 8.25 -8.45
CA TRP A 193 -0.65 7.84 -8.25
C TRP A 193 -1.45 8.75 -7.30
N LEU A 194 -0.88 9.86 -6.82
CA LEU A 194 -1.57 10.87 -6.00
C LEU A 194 -2.02 12.14 -6.76
N ALA A 195 -1.76 12.22 -8.07
CA ALA A 195 -2.26 13.29 -8.95
C ALA A 195 -3.69 13.05 -9.44
#